data_AF-A0A7W0QTS3-F1
#
_entry.id   AF-A0A7W0QTS3-F1
#
_cell.length_a   1.000
_cell.length_b   1.000
_cell.length_c   1.000
_cell.angle_alpha   90.00
_cell.angle_beta   90.00
_cell.angle_gamma   90.00
#
_symmetry.space_group_name_H-M   'P 1'
#
loop_
_entity.id
_entity.type
_entity.pdbx_description
1 polymer ?
#
loop_
_entity_poly.entity_id
_entity_poly.type
_entity_poly.pdbx_seq_one_letter_code
_entity_poly.pdbx_strand_id
1 'polypeptide(L)'
;MATHTGFEELRLDTDPVTLREIVDDPLPLREILDVVQQALADSADEDRAERSRLYGQRCVLLRLLGDLDGALTAGRLSLRYSGDDPELVTVAGIRLAHVHQWRGEYQTADGIYAQALEGAPDGYRSFTCLHAGKSRYEQGEADAAIRHFENAVRLRSTGPVDLLAAADQALAAARRLKAYTDLSEL
;
A
#
# COMPACT_ATOMS: atom_id res chain seq x y z
N MET A 1 -10.44 -2.33 23.72
CA MET A 1 -11.28 -2.46 22.51
C MET A 1 -10.50 -1.81 21.39
N ALA A 2 -10.46 -2.41 20.19
CA ALA A 2 -9.86 -1.76 19.04
C ALA A 2 -10.62 -0.46 18.73
N THR A 3 -9.91 0.64 18.48
CA THR A 3 -10.54 1.91 18.15
C THR A 3 -11.14 1.82 16.75
N HIS A 4 -12.44 2.04 16.61
CA HIS A 4 -13.07 2.10 15.29
C HIS A 4 -12.87 3.50 14.72
N THR A 5 -12.05 3.62 13.68
CA THR A 5 -11.67 4.92 13.11
C THR A 5 -12.45 5.29 11.86
N GLY A 6 -13.28 4.38 11.33
CA GLY A 6 -13.93 4.52 10.02
C GLY A 6 -12.98 4.23 8.85
N PHE A 7 -11.68 3.99 9.11
CA PHE A 7 -10.70 3.67 8.08
C PHE A 7 -11.04 2.37 7.34
N GLU A 8 -11.60 1.39 8.03
CA GLU A 8 -11.97 0.09 7.47
C GLU A 8 -13.11 0.18 6.44
N GLU A 9 -13.87 1.28 6.46
CA GLU A 9 -15.00 1.52 5.56
C GLU A 9 -14.58 2.26 4.28
N LEU A 10 -13.33 2.73 4.22
CA LEU A 10 -12.81 3.48 3.08
C LEU A 10 -12.82 2.62 1.81
N ARG A 11 -13.57 3.07 0.81
CA ARG A 11 -13.60 2.51 -0.54
C ARG A 11 -13.16 3.58 -1.52
N LEU A 12 -12.10 3.30 -2.27
CA LEU A 12 -11.54 4.21 -3.27
C LEU A 12 -11.50 3.50 -4.61
N ASP A 13 -11.86 4.25 -5.65
CA ASP A 13 -11.64 3.79 -7.01
C ASP A 13 -10.15 3.84 -7.35
N THR A 14 -9.75 3.04 -8.34
CA THR A 14 -8.38 3.00 -8.83
C THR A 14 -8.36 3.56 -10.25
N ASP A 15 -7.47 4.51 -10.50
CA ASP A 15 -7.25 5.04 -11.84
C ASP A 15 -6.73 3.94 -12.76
N PRO A 16 -7.41 3.67 -13.89
CA PRO A 16 -7.08 2.53 -14.74
C PRO A 16 -5.77 2.71 -15.52
N VAL A 17 -5.21 3.92 -15.56
CA VAL A 17 -3.98 4.25 -16.28
C VAL A 17 -2.78 4.24 -15.35
N THR A 18 -2.89 4.85 -14.17
CA THR A 18 -1.79 5.00 -13.20
C THR A 18 -1.81 3.92 -12.12
N LEU A 19 -2.93 3.21 -11.94
CA LEU A 19 -3.19 2.24 -10.87
C LEU A 19 -3.15 2.82 -9.44
N ARG A 20 -3.16 4.16 -9.33
CA ARG A 20 -3.26 4.89 -8.05
C ARG A 20 -4.70 5.01 -7.61
N GLU A 21 -4.91 5.06 -6.31
CA GLU A 21 -6.21 5.37 -5.73
C GLU A 21 -6.66 6.80 -6.10
N ILE A 22 -7.92 6.96 -6.50
CA ILE A 22 -8.55 8.26 -6.82
C ILE A 22 -9.24 8.79 -5.56
N VAL A 23 -9.03 10.07 -5.26
CA VAL A 23 -9.70 10.79 -4.17
C VAL A 23 -10.55 11.90 -4.77
N ASP A 24 -11.85 11.63 -4.94
CA ASP A 24 -12.79 12.61 -5.49
C ASP A 24 -13.19 13.67 -4.47
N ASP A 25 -13.50 13.23 -3.23
CA ASP A 25 -13.78 14.12 -2.10
C ASP A 25 -12.78 13.84 -0.96
N PRO A 26 -11.91 14.80 -0.62
CA PRO A 26 -10.96 14.63 0.48
C PRO A 26 -11.59 14.84 1.87
N LEU A 27 -12.83 15.34 1.98
CA LEU A 27 -13.44 15.63 3.29
C LEU A 27 -13.59 14.39 4.18
N PRO A 28 -14.15 13.26 3.71
CA PRO A 28 -14.23 12.06 4.55
C PRO A 28 -12.86 11.56 5.03
N LEU A 29 -11.82 11.69 4.19
CA LEU A 29 -10.46 11.30 4.56
C LEU A 29 -9.89 12.19 5.67
N ARG A 30 -10.21 13.49 5.67
CA ARG A 30 -9.81 14.42 6.74
C ARG A 30 -10.53 14.10 8.05
N GLU A 31 -11.83 13.78 7.99
CA GLU A 31 -12.59 13.38 9.17
C GLU A 31 -12.03 12.09 9.81
N ILE A 32 -11.75 11.06 8.98
CA ILE A 32 -11.09 9.84 9.45
C ILE A 32 -9.70 10.15 10.02
N LEU A 33 -8.94 11.05 9.38
CA LEU A 33 -7.62 11.44 9.86
C LEU A 33 -7.69 12.10 11.24
N ASP A 34 -8.66 12.97 11.49
CA ASP A 34 -8.86 13.61 12.80
C ASP A 34 -9.18 12.56 13.87
N VAL A 35 -10.04 11.57 13.56
CA VAL A 35 -10.34 10.45 14.46
C VAL A 35 -9.10 9.61 14.75
N VAL A 36 -8.30 9.28 13.73
CA VAL A 36 -7.04 8.54 13.90
C VAL A 36 -6.04 9.33 14.74
N GLN A 37 -5.97 10.65 14.58
CA GLN A 37 -5.09 11.50 15.38
C GLN A 37 -5.52 11.56 16.84
N GLN A 38 -6.82 11.66 17.10
CA GLN A 38 -7.37 11.60 18.45
C GLN A 38 -7.08 10.24 19.09
N ALA A 39 -7.33 9.14 18.37
CA ALA A 39 -7.00 7.79 18.83
C ALA A 39 -5.52 7.62 19.16
N LEU A 40 -4.61 8.20 18.37
CA LEU A 40 -3.17 8.19 18.66
C LEU A 40 -2.83 8.96 19.93
N ALA A 41 -3.50 10.09 20.19
CA ALA A 41 -3.30 10.89 21.39
C ALA A 41 -3.81 10.16 22.65
N ASP A 42 -4.89 9.39 22.51
CA ASP A 42 -5.49 8.62 23.61
C ASP A 42 -4.80 7.26 23.82
N SER A 43 -4.09 6.73 22.82
CA SER A 43 -3.36 5.47 22.92
C SER A 43 -2.16 5.56 23.87
N ALA A 44 -2.03 4.57 24.76
CA ALA A 44 -0.86 4.46 25.64
C ALA A 44 0.39 4.08 24.84
N ASP A 45 1.56 4.61 25.24
CA ASP A 45 2.82 4.36 24.54
C ASP A 45 3.23 2.88 24.55
N GLU A 46 2.86 2.14 25.59
CA GLU A 46 3.09 0.69 25.69
C GLU A 46 2.26 -0.15 24.72
N ASP A 47 1.13 0.36 24.20
CA ASP A 47 0.29 -0.35 23.22
C ASP A 47 0.88 -0.22 21.82
N ARG A 48 2.04 -0.84 21.63
CA ARG A 48 2.82 -0.77 20.40
C ARG A 48 2.03 -1.28 19.19
N ALA A 49 1.23 -2.33 19.37
CA ALA A 49 0.46 -2.92 18.29
C ALA A 49 -0.63 -1.96 17.80
N GLU A 50 -1.40 -1.34 18.70
CA GLU A 50 -2.40 -0.34 18.34
C GLU A 50 -1.75 0.88 17.67
N ARG A 51 -0.65 1.38 18.25
CA ARG A 51 0.09 2.51 17.67
C ARG A 51 0.61 2.20 16.27
N SER A 52 1.13 0.99 16.04
CA SER A 52 1.56 0.57 14.70
C SER A 52 0.41 0.65 13.69
N ARG A 53 -0.78 0.14 14.05
CA ARG A 53 -1.98 0.19 13.20
C ARG A 53 -2.43 1.62 12.94
N LEU A 54 -2.57 2.44 13.98
CA LEU A 54 -3.02 3.83 13.86
C LEU A 54 -2.06 4.70 13.03
N TYR A 55 -0.74 4.58 13.26
CA TYR A 55 0.24 5.25 12.41
C TYR A 55 0.20 4.73 10.97
N GLY A 56 -0.08 3.45 10.78
CA GLY A 56 -0.31 2.86 9.46
C GLY A 56 -1.52 3.50 8.77
N GLN A 57 -2.65 3.68 9.47
CA GLN A 57 -3.85 4.33 8.94
C GLN A 57 -3.56 5.78 8.57
N ARG A 58 -2.91 6.53 9.48
CA ARG A 58 -2.46 7.90 9.25
C ARG A 58 -1.55 8.02 8.02
N CYS A 59 -0.61 7.07 7.83
CA CYS A 59 0.25 7.01 6.66
C CYS A 59 -0.56 6.95 5.36
N VAL A 60 -1.56 6.08 5.29
CA VAL A 60 -2.41 5.93 4.10
C VAL A 60 -3.23 7.20 3.85
N LEU A 61 -3.87 7.76 4.88
CA LEU A 61 -4.70 8.96 4.75
C LEU A 61 -3.89 10.17 4.29
N LEU A 62 -2.72 10.40 4.89
CA LEU A 62 -1.83 11.51 4.50
C LEU A 62 -1.32 11.34 3.06
N ARG A 63 -0.97 10.12 2.65
CA ARG A 63 -0.58 9.82 1.26
C ARG A 63 -1.70 10.19 0.29
N LEU A 64 -2.92 9.76 0.58
CA LEU A 64 -4.10 10.03 -0.25
C LEU A 64 -4.46 11.52 -0.29
N LEU A 65 -4.24 12.25 0.82
CA LEU A 65 -4.41 13.71 0.90
C LEU A 65 -3.25 14.50 0.27
N GLY A 66 -2.22 13.82 -0.23
CA GLY A 66 -1.05 14.43 -0.88
C GLY A 66 0.04 14.95 0.08
N ASP A 67 -0.13 14.79 1.40
CA ASP A 67 0.92 15.11 2.38
C ASP A 67 1.91 13.93 2.50
N LEU A 68 2.83 13.85 1.52
CA LEU A 68 3.76 12.74 1.41
C LEU A 68 4.85 12.74 2.50
N ASP A 69 5.22 13.90 3.05
CA ASP A 69 6.22 13.99 4.13
C ASP A 69 5.61 13.60 5.49
N GLY A 70 4.36 14.00 5.74
CA GLY A 70 3.58 13.52 6.86
C GLY A 70 3.33 12.01 6.77
N ALA A 71 2.99 11.51 5.58
CA ALA A 71 2.81 10.09 5.32
C ALA A 71 4.09 9.29 5.57
N LEU A 72 5.25 9.79 5.11
CA LEU A 72 6.55 9.17 5.33
C LEU A 72 6.86 9.05 6.83
N THR A 73 6.62 10.12 7.57
CA THR A 73 6.82 10.15 9.04
C THR A 73 5.92 9.13 9.72
N ALA A 74 4.63 9.08 9.37
CA ALA A 74 3.68 8.12 9.92
C ALA A 74 4.04 6.67 9.55
N GLY A 75 4.45 6.40 8.30
CA GLY A 75 4.88 5.06 7.86
C GLY A 75 6.09 4.54 8.64
N ARG A 76 7.10 5.40 8.88
CA ARG A 76 8.27 5.06 9.70
C ARG A 76 7.89 4.75 11.15
N LEU A 77 6.97 5.54 11.73
CA LEU A 77 6.48 5.28 13.08
C LEU A 77 5.68 3.96 13.14
N SER A 78 4.82 3.68 12.15
CA SER A 78 4.08 2.42 12.05
C SER A 78 5.03 1.22 12.08
N LEU A 79 6.09 1.25 11.27
CA LEU A 79 7.11 0.20 11.22
C LEU A 79 7.96 0.13 12.48
N ARG A 80 8.25 1.26 13.14
CA ARG A 80 8.93 1.24 14.43
C ARG A 80 8.08 0.56 15.49
N TYR A 81 6.78 0.85 15.54
CA TYR A 81 5.88 0.32 16.55
C TYR A 81 5.50 -1.14 16.30
N SER A 82 5.58 -1.65 15.05
CA SER A 82 5.27 -3.06 14.74
C SER A 82 6.12 -4.07 15.52
N GLY A 83 7.33 -3.67 15.95
CA GLY A 83 8.27 -4.58 16.60
C GLY A 83 8.61 -5.74 15.67
N ASP A 84 8.58 -6.96 16.18
CA ASP A 84 8.90 -8.18 15.44
C ASP A 84 7.64 -8.97 15.01
N ASP A 85 6.44 -8.39 15.16
CA ASP A 85 5.20 -9.02 14.70
C ASP A 85 5.21 -9.09 13.16
N PRO A 86 5.23 -10.29 12.54
CA PRO A 86 5.41 -10.42 11.10
C PRO A 86 4.28 -9.79 10.29
N GLU A 87 3.06 -9.81 10.80
CA GLU A 87 1.91 -9.18 10.15
C GLU A 87 2.04 -7.66 10.17
N LEU A 88 2.29 -7.08 11.35
CA LEU A 88 2.43 -5.63 11.49
C LEU A 88 3.64 -5.09 10.71
N VAL A 89 4.77 -5.79 10.74
CA VAL A 89 5.98 -5.43 9.96
C VAL A 89 5.67 -5.42 8.47
N THR A 90 4.97 -6.45 7.98
CA THR A 90 4.59 -6.55 6.55
C THR A 90 3.67 -5.40 6.15
N VAL A 91 2.60 -5.16 6.92
CA VAL A 91 1.62 -4.10 6.61
C VAL A 91 2.27 -2.71 6.67
N ALA A 92 3.07 -2.44 7.70
CA ALA A 92 3.78 -1.16 7.84
C ALA A 92 4.80 -0.95 6.72
N GLY A 93 5.55 -2.00 6.36
CA GLY A 93 6.52 -2.00 5.27
C GLY A 93 5.86 -1.68 3.92
N ILE A 94 4.75 -2.35 3.58
CA ILE A 94 3.99 -2.08 2.34
C ILE A 94 3.54 -0.61 2.30
N ARG A 95 2.96 -0.10 3.39
CA ARG A 95 2.47 1.29 3.43
C ARG A 95 3.62 2.30 3.30
N LEU A 96 4.76 2.05 3.95
CA LEU A 96 5.94 2.90 3.84
C LEU A 96 6.54 2.86 2.41
N ALA A 97 6.64 1.68 1.81
CA ALA A 97 7.09 1.52 0.43
C ALA A 97 6.17 2.26 -0.55
N HIS A 98 4.86 2.24 -0.31
CA HIS A 98 3.89 2.94 -1.15
C HIS A 98 4.05 4.47 -1.08
N VAL A 99 4.46 5.02 0.08
CA VAL A 99 4.83 6.44 0.18
C VAL A 99 6.08 6.75 -0.64
N HIS A 100 7.13 5.94 -0.52
CA HIS A 100 8.35 6.10 -1.33
C HIS A 100 8.04 6.01 -2.83
N GLN A 101 7.17 5.09 -3.24
CA GLN A 101 6.67 4.97 -4.62
C GLN A 101 6.00 6.26 -5.09
N TRP A 102 5.06 6.83 -4.33
CA TRP A 102 4.37 8.07 -4.71
C TRP A 102 5.30 9.30 -4.76
N ARG A 103 6.40 9.25 -3.99
CA ARG A 103 7.48 10.26 -4.03
C ARG A 103 8.47 10.03 -5.19
N GLY A 104 8.32 8.97 -5.98
CA GLY A 104 9.23 8.59 -7.06
C GLY A 104 10.55 7.98 -6.58
N GLU A 105 10.65 7.63 -5.29
CA GLU A 105 11.84 7.07 -4.65
C GLU A 105 11.89 5.55 -4.85
N TYR A 106 11.83 5.12 -6.11
CA TYR A 106 11.54 3.73 -6.47
C TYR A 106 12.56 2.72 -5.96
N GLN A 107 13.86 3.04 -5.98
CA GLN A 107 14.89 2.14 -5.46
C GLN A 107 14.66 1.81 -3.98
N THR A 108 14.23 2.80 -3.19
CA THR A 108 13.89 2.61 -1.77
C THR A 108 12.59 1.82 -1.62
N ALA A 109 11.56 2.17 -2.40
CA ALA A 109 10.28 1.45 -2.39
C ALA A 109 10.48 -0.03 -2.70
N ASP A 110 11.25 -0.35 -3.74
CA ASP A 110 11.53 -1.72 -4.19
C ASP A 110 12.26 -2.54 -3.12
N GLY A 111 13.25 -1.95 -2.44
CA GLY A 111 13.95 -2.59 -1.34
C GLY A 111 13.01 -2.94 -0.18
N ILE A 112 12.12 -2.02 0.19
CA ILE A 112 11.15 -2.24 1.27
C ILE A 112 10.10 -3.28 0.85
N TYR A 113 9.59 -3.23 -0.38
CA TYR A 113 8.65 -4.25 -0.88
C TYR A 113 9.27 -5.64 -0.91
N ALA A 114 10.56 -5.77 -1.29
CA ALA A 114 11.27 -7.03 -1.27
C ALA A 114 11.38 -7.60 0.16
N GLN A 115 11.78 -6.76 1.12
CA GLN A 115 11.86 -7.15 2.54
C GLN A 115 10.48 -7.54 3.11
N ALA A 116 9.44 -6.77 2.79
CA ALA A 116 8.07 -7.07 3.21
C ALA A 116 7.60 -8.41 2.62
N LEU A 117 7.97 -8.73 1.37
CA LEU A 117 7.57 -9.99 0.72
C LEU A 117 8.32 -11.21 1.29
N GLU A 118 9.57 -11.04 1.70
CA GLU A 118 10.39 -12.09 2.32
C GLU A 118 9.83 -12.52 3.68
N GLY A 119 9.40 -11.54 4.51
CA GLY A 119 8.84 -11.79 5.84
C GLY A 119 7.31 -11.98 5.89
N ALA A 120 6.61 -11.80 4.76
CA ALA A 120 5.15 -11.78 4.73
C ALA A 120 4.53 -13.14 5.11
N PRO A 121 3.62 -13.17 6.11
CA PRO A 121 2.72 -14.30 6.30
C PRO A 121 1.91 -14.57 5.03
N ASP A 122 1.51 -15.83 4.80
CA ASP A 122 0.85 -16.27 3.55
C ASP A 122 -0.37 -15.41 3.14
N GLY A 123 -1.13 -14.91 4.11
CA GLY A 123 -2.28 -14.04 3.87
C GLY A 123 -1.94 -12.68 3.27
N TYR A 124 -0.70 -12.21 3.43
CA TYR A 124 -0.24 -10.91 2.95
C TYR A 124 0.56 -10.99 1.65
N ARG A 125 1.08 -12.17 1.27
CA ARG A 125 1.98 -12.29 0.11
C ARG A 125 1.34 -11.86 -1.21
N SER A 126 0.05 -12.16 -1.42
CA SER A 126 -0.70 -11.70 -2.59
C SER A 126 -0.80 -10.18 -2.61
N PHE A 127 -1.15 -9.58 -1.47
CA PHE A 127 -1.27 -8.14 -1.30
C PHE A 127 0.07 -7.41 -1.49
N THR A 128 1.17 -7.94 -0.92
CA THR A 128 2.52 -7.40 -1.13
C THR A 128 2.92 -7.45 -2.60
N CYS A 129 2.65 -8.56 -3.30
CA CYS A 129 2.92 -8.68 -4.73
C CYS A 129 2.14 -7.64 -5.54
N LEU A 130 0.86 -7.39 -5.21
CA LEU A 130 0.06 -6.37 -5.88
C LEU A 130 0.70 -4.99 -5.77
N HIS A 131 1.12 -4.57 -4.57
CA HIS A 131 1.74 -3.26 -4.38
C HIS A 131 3.12 -3.14 -5.02
N ALA A 132 3.96 -4.18 -4.92
CA ALA A 132 5.24 -4.22 -5.62
C ALA A 132 5.06 -4.11 -7.16
N GLY A 133 4.03 -4.77 -7.70
CA GLY A 133 3.66 -4.67 -9.11
C GLY A 133 3.25 -3.27 -9.53
N LYS A 134 2.45 -2.56 -8.71
CA LYS A 134 2.08 -1.16 -8.96
C LYS A 134 3.31 -0.25 -9.00
N SER A 135 4.27 -0.45 -8.09
CA SER A 135 5.55 0.29 -8.11
C SER A 135 6.33 0.08 -9.41
N ARG A 136 6.46 -1.17 -9.86
CA ARG A 136 7.13 -1.49 -11.13
C ARG A 136 6.39 -0.93 -12.34
N TYR A 137 5.06 -0.93 -12.29
CA TYR A 137 4.23 -0.35 -13.33
C TYR A 137 4.44 1.16 -13.46
N GLU A 138 4.48 1.89 -12.35
CA GLU A 138 4.77 3.34 -12.34
C GLU A 138 6.18 3.68 -12.84
N GLN A 139 7.14 2.76 -12.68
CA GLN A 139 8.49 2.87 -13.25
C GLN A 139 8.56 2.64 -14.76
N GLY A 140 7.47 2.18 -15.38
CA GLY A 140 7.47 1.75 -16.79
C GLY A 140 8.04 0.35 -17.01
N GLU A 141 8.38 -0.39 -15.95
CA GLU A 141 8.98 -1.71 -16.02
C GLU A 141 7.92 -2.80 -16.20
N ALA A 142 7.30 -2.84 -17.39
CA ALA A 142 6.13 -3.65 -17.67
C ALA A 142 6.34 -5.15 -17.38
N ASP A 143 7.47 -5.74 -17.77
CA ASP A 143 7.77 -7.15 -17.53
C ASP A 143 7.89 -7.48 -16.03
N ALA A 144 8.46 -6.57 -15.23
CA ALA A 144 8.54 -6.74 -13.78
C ALA A 144 7.17 -6.60 -13.12
N ALA A 145 6.37 -5.63 -13.55
CA ALA A 145 5.00 -5.44 -13.09
C ALA A 145 4.13 -6.68 -13.35
N ILE A 146 4.19 -7.24 -14.58
CA ILE A 146 3.46 -8.46 -14.96
C ILE A 146 3.82 -9.62 -14.03
N ARG A 147 5.11 -9.88 -13.78
CA ARG A 147 5.53 -10.97 -12.86
C ARG A 147 4.95 -10.81 -11.46
N HIS A 148 4.93 -9.59 -10.93
CA HIS A 148 4.34 -9.33 -9.61
C HIS A 148 2.82 -9.53 -9.61
N PHE A 149 2.10 -9.02 -10.62
CA PHE A 149 0.65 -9.20 -10.71
C PHE A 149 0.24 -10.65 -10.94
N GLU A 150 0.97 -11.41 -11.76
CA GLU A 150 0.74 -12.86 -11.94
C GLU A 150 0.95 -13.62 -10.63
N ASN A 151 1.95 -13.25 -9.83
CA ASN A 151 2.14 -13.81 -8.50
C ASN A 151 0.99 -13.43 -7.55
N ALA A 152 0.51 -12.19 -7.57
CA ALA A 152 -0.64 -11.76 -6.78
C ALA A 152 -1.89 -12.59 -7.11
N VAL A 153 -2.18 -12.77 -8.41
CA VAL A 153 -3.31 -13.60 -8.89
C VAL A 153 -3.12 -15.08 -8.53
N ARG A 154 -1.91 -15.63 -8.62
CA ARG A 154 -1.63 -17.03 -8.24
C ARG A 154 -1.83 -17.28 -6.75
N LEU A 155 -1.48 -16.30 -5.91
CA LEU A 155 -1.59 -16.38 -4.45
C LEU A 155 -2.99 -15.99 -3.93
N ARG A 156 -3.96 -15.73 -4.81
CA ARG A 156 -5.30 -15.19 -4.48
C ARG A 156 -6.09 -15.94 -3.41
N SER A 157 -5.85 -17.24 -3.23
CA SER A 157 -6.59 -18.07 -2.27
C SER A 157 -6.27 -17.76 -0.81
N THR A 158 -5.31 -16.88 -0.54
CA THR A 158 -4.89 -16.54 0.82
C THR A 158 -5.27 -15.11 1.25
N GLY A 159 -5.84 -14.27 0.37
CA GLY A 159 -6.10 -12.84 0.64
C GLY A 159 -7.58 -12.39 0.55
N PRO A 160 -7.89 -11.14 0.96
CA PRO A 160 -9.23 -10.55 0.83
C PRO A 160 -9.75 -10.50 -0.63
N VAL A 161 -11.02 -10.85 -0.84
CA VAL A 161 -11.63 -11.03 -2.18
C VAL A 161 -11.63 -9.74 -3.02
N ASP A 162 -11.80 -8.57 -2.41
CA ASP A 162 -11.83 -7.27 -3.10
C ASP A 162 -10.48 -6.90 -3.74
N LEU A 163 -9.36 -7.44 -3.22
CA LEU A 163 -8.02 -7.22 -3.78
C LEU A 163 -7.79 -7.99 -5.08
N LEU A 164 -8.65 -8.96 -5.40
CA LEU A 164 -8.49 -9.85 -6.55
C LEU A 164 -8.85 -9.18 -7.88
N ALA A 165 -9.95 -8.42 -7.89
CA ALA A 165 -10.34 -7.65 -9.08
C ALA A 165 -9.28 -6.59 -9.44
N ALA A 166 -8.66 -5.98 -8.42
CA ALA A 166 -7.59 -5.00 -8.61
C ALA A 166 -6.34 -5.63 -9.24
N ALA A 167 -5.98 -6.87 -8.88
CA ALA A 167 -4.83 -7.56 -9.46
C ALA A 167 -5.03 -7.92 -10.94
N ASP A 168 -6.22 -8.37 -11.33
CA ASP A 168 -6.54 -8.66 -12.73
C ASP A 168 -6.57 -7.39 -13.60
N GLN A 169 -7.15 -6.30 -13.08
CA GLN A 169 -7.14 -4.99 -13.73
C GLN A 169 -5.71 -4.48 -13.92
N ALA A 170 -4.88 -4.56 -12.88
CA ALA A 170 -3.48 -4.14 -12.92
C ALA A 170 -2.65 -4.99 -13.90
N LEU A 171 -2.87 -6.30 -13.93
CA LEU A 171 -2.22 -7.20 -14.90
C LEU A 171 -2.60 -6.84 -16.34
N ALA A 172 -3.87 -6.54 -16.59
CA ALA A 172 -4.32 -6.10 -17.91
C ALA A 172 -3.68 -4.77 -18.32
N ALA A 173 -3.56 -3.80 -17.39
CA ALA A 173 -2.88 -2.54 -17.63
C ALA A 173 -1.39 -2.75 -17.97
N ALA A 174 -0.68 -3.57 -17.19
CA ALA A 174 0.74 -3.86 -17.43
C ALA A 174 0.99 -4.55 -18.78
N ARG A 175 0.10 -5.44 -19.22
CA ARG A 175 0.19 -6.06 -20.55
C ARG A 175 -0.03 -5.06 -21.69
N ARG A 176 -0.90 -4.06 -21.51
CA ARG A 176 -1.06 -2.97 -22.49
C ARG A 176 0.18 -2.09 -22.54
N LEU A 177 0.75 -1.74 -21.38
CA LEU A 177 2.00 -0.98 -21.29
C LEU A 177 3.11 -1.71 -22.04
N LYS A 178 3.29 -3.02 -21.81
CA LYS A 178 4.27 -3.83 -22.54
C LYS A 178 4.08 -3.77 -24.05
N ALA A 179 2.85 -4.01 -24.52
CA ALA A 179 2.55 -3.99 -25.95
C ALA A 179 2.87 -2.62 -26.59
N TYR A 180 2.62 -1.52 -25.87
CA TYR A 180 2.97 -0.18 -26.34
C TYR A 180 4.49 0.02 -26.42
N THR A 181 5.23 -0.38 -25.38
CA THR A 181 6.70 -0.27 -25.36
C THR A 181 7.33 -1.10 -26.48
N ASP A 182 6.93 -2.36 -26.62
CA ASP A 182 7.42 -3.27 -27.66
C ASP A 182 7.16 -2.71 -29.08
N LEU A 183 6.03 -2.02 -29.31
CA LEU A 183 5.71 -1.36 -30.58
C LEU A 183 6.50 -0.07 -30.82
N SER A 184 6.89 0.65 -29.76
CA SER A 184 7.65 1.90 -29.86
C SER A 184 9.15 1.71 -30.09
N GLU A 185 9.65 0.50 -29.85
CA GLU A 185 11.05 0.10 -30.07
C GLU A 185 11.30 -0.49 -31.48
N LEU A 186 10.25 -0.66 -32.29
CA LEU A 186 10.29 -1.11 -33.69
C LEU A 186 10.45 0.07 -34.66
#